data_AF-A0A2G9YBJ9-F1
#
_entry.id   AF-A0A2G9YBJ9-F1
#
_cell.length_a   1.000
_cell.length_b   1.000
_cell.length_c   1.000
_cell.angle_alpha   90.00
_cell.angle_beta   90.00
_cell.angle_gamma   90.00
#
_symmetry.space_group_name_H-M   'P 1'
#
loop_
_entity.id
_entity.type
_entity.pdbx_description
1 polymer ?
#
loop_
_entity_poly.entity_id
_entity_poly.type
_entity_poly.pdbx_seq_one_letter_code
_entity_poly.pdbx_strand_id
1 'polypeptide(L)'
;MRPENFFPLNLLFLSHIIADYVCQPKDFTRRKRKKKAYLFLHVAIVWAVGFLLLLPYWNGKTLLAVSILSISHLIIDWNKIMLERKIKRILKEKGLLKTVNVVDQGLHFLAIVCVWRVFLTGFPWPFGFLPSPVFLNLSAILVIILITARGGIGLLNPEEED
;
A
#
# COMPACT_ATOMS: atom_id res chain seq x y z
N MET A 1 -29.24 1.41 12.45
CA MET A 1 -28.15 2.03 11.65
C MET A 1 -28.18 1.40 10.27
N ARG A 2 -28.11 2.21 9.20
CA ARG A 2 -28.20 1.68 7.84
C ARG A 2 -26.87 1.04 7.40
N PRO A 3 -26.88 -0.13 6.75
CA PRO A 3 -25.68 -0.88 6.35
C PRO A 3 -24.77 -0.15 5.35
N GLU A 4 -25.27 0.88 4.67
CA GLU A 4 -24.51 1.72 3.73
C GLU A 4 -23.37 2.57 4.34
N ASN A 5 -23.19 2.59 5.67
CA ASN A 5 -22.09 3.33 6.31
C ASN A 5 -20.86 2.48 6.63
N PHE A 6 -20.82 1.21 6.21
CA PHE A 6 -19.69 0.35 6.47
C PHE A 6 -18.66 0.42 5.34
N PHE A 7 -17.57 1.16 5.59
CA PHE A 7 -16.45 1.22 4.66
C PHE A 7 -15.48 0.06 4.91
N PRO A 8 -15.23 -0.81 3.92
CA PRO A 8 -14.40 -1.98 4.10
C PRO A 8 -12.90 -1.61 4.16
N LEU A 9 -12.33 -1.67 5.36
CA LEU A 9 -10.89 -1.50 5.60
C LEU A 9 -10.04 -2.46 4.75
N ASN A 10 -10.53 -3.68 4.53
CA ASN A 10 -9.91 -4.68 3.67
C ASN A 10 -9.76 -4.20 2.21
N LEU A 11 -10.68 -3.40 1.68
CA LEU A 11 -10.54 -2.85 0.32
C LEU A 11 -9.46 -1.77 0.25
N LEU A 12 -9.24 -1.01 1.33
CA LEU A 12 -8.14 -0.04 1.43
C LEU A 12 -6.78 -0.74 1.49
N PHE A 13 -6.68 -1.85 2.22
CA PHE A 13 -5.47 -2.68 2.19
C PHE A 13 -5.26 -3.30 0.81
N LEU A 14 -6.32 -3.84 0.21
CA LEU A 14 -6.23 -4.43 -1.12
C LEU A 14 -5.82 -3.40 -2.19
N SER A 15 -6.35 -2.18 -2.13
CA SER A 15 -6.00 -1.12 -3.08
C SER A 15 -4.53 -0.74 -3.01
N HIS A 16 -3.99 -0.62 -1.79
CA HIS A 16 -2.57 -0.38 -1.59
C HIS A 16 -1.70 -1.55 -2.08
N ILE A 17 -2.08 -2.79 -1.79
CA ILE A 17 -1.35 -3.97 -2.27
C ILE A 17 -1.34 -4.01 -3.80
N ILE A 18 -2.48 -3.77 -4.45
CA ILE A 18 -2.53 -3.72 -5.92
C ILE A 18 -1.63 -2.59 -6.44
N ALA A 19 -1.72 -1.38 -5.89
CA ALA A 19 -0.92 -0.25 -6.36
C ALA A 19 0.59 -0.49 -6.22
N ASP A 20 1.06 -1.03 -5.09
CA ASP A 20 2.48 -1.16 -4.76
C ASP A 20 3.11 -2.48 -5.24
N TYR A 21 2.34 -3.55 -5.40
CA TYR A 21 2.86 -4.86 -5.78
C TYR A 21 2.49 -5.26 -7.21
N VAL A 22 1.29 -4.92 -7.66
CA VAL A 22 0.84 -5.26 -9.03
C VAL A 22 1.23 -4.15 -10.00
N CYS A 23 0.96 -2.89 -9.65
CA CYS A 23 1.18 -1.76 -10.55
C CYS A 23 2.59 -1.13 -10.45
N GLN A 24 3.43 -1.55 -9.50
CA GLN A 24 4.79 -1.04 -9.31
C GLN A 24 5.87 -2.14 -9.46
N PRO A 25 6.18 -2.59 -10.69
CA PRO A 25 7.25 -3.56 -10.91
C PRO A 25 8.65 -3.02 -10.54
N LYS A 26 9.65 -3.90 -10.46
CA LYS A 26 11.04 -3.55 -10.07
C LYS A 26 11.61 -2.38 -10.89
N ASP A 27 11.40 -2.40 -12.21
CA ASP A 27 11.83 -1.33 -13.11
C ASP A 27 11.16 0.02 -12.80
N PHE A 28 9.88 0.00 -12.45
CA PHE A 28 9.17 1.20 -12.03
C PHE A 28 9.80 1.79 -10.77
N THR A 29 10.10 0.93 -9.79
CA THR A 29 10.78 1.32 -8.54
C THR A 29 12.15 1.96 -8.83
N ARG A 30 12.93 1.41 -9.76
CA ARG A 30 14.23 1.98 -10.19
C ARG A 30 14.06 3.36 -10.82
N ARG A 31 13.05 3.54 -11.67
CA ARG A 31 12.75 4.84 -12.33
C ARG A 31 12.22 5.87 -11.33
N LYS A 32 11.36 5.46 -10.38
CA LYS A 32 10.82 6.29 -9.27
C LYS A 32 11.93 6.95 -8.45
N ARG A 33 13.00 6.20 -8.16
CA ARG A 33 14.18 6.72 -7.42
C ARG A 33 14.99 7.75 -8.21
N LYS A 34 14.96 7.71 -9.55
CA LYS A 34 15.72 8.62 -10.43
C LYS A 34 14.93 9.84 -10.90
N LYS A 35 13.63 9.69 -11.16
CA LYS A 35 12.77 10.72 -11.79
C LYS A 35 11.50 10.95 -10.97
N LYS A 36 11.29 12.19 -10.52
CA LYS A 36 10.09 12.59 -9.74
C LYS A 36 8.77 12.31 -10.48
N ALA A 37 8.76 12.40 -11.81
CA ALA A 37 7.58 12.10 -12.62
C ALA A 37 7.01 10.69 -12.37
N TYR A 38 7.88 9.70 -12.15
CA TYR A 38 7.44 8.32 -11.85
C TYR A 38 6.87 8.19 -10.44
N LEU A 39 7.29 9.02 -9.49
CA LEU A 39 6.68 9.08 -8.16
C LEU A 39 5.26 9.67 -8.23
N PHE A 40 5.07 10.77 -8.96
CA PHE A 40 3.74 11.34 -9.17
C PHE A 40 2.81 10.39 -9.94
N LEU A 41 3.33 9.69 -10.94
CA LEU A 41 2.58 8.66 -11.66
C LEU A 41 2.15 7.53 -10.73
N HIS A 42 3.04 7.07 -9.84
CA HIS A 42 2.69 6.05 -8.86
C HIS A 42 1.57 6.50 -7.92
N VAL A 43 1.64 7.74 -7.43
CA VAL A 43 0.61 8.30 -6.56
C VAL A 43 -0.73 8.43 -7.29
N ALA A 44 -0.70 8.79 -8.58
CA ALA A 44 -1.91 8.79 -9.41
C ALA A 44 -2.51 7.38 -9.55
N ILE A 45 -1.67 6.34 -9.67
CA ILE A 45 -2.11 4.94 -9.67
C ILE A 45 -2.72 4.55 -8.32
N VAL A 46 -2.07 4.88 -7.20
CA VAL A 46 -2.60 4.63 -5.84
C VAL A 46 -3.97 5.26 -5.69
N TRP A 47 -4.12 6.52 -6.11
CA TRP A 47 -5.39 7.24 -6.10
C TRP A 47 -6.45 6.58 -6.98
N ALA A 48 -6.10 6.26 -8.23
CA ALA A 48 -7.04 5.65 -9.19
C ALA A 48 -7.51 4.26 -8.74
N VAL A 49 -6.60 3.39 -8.27
CA VAL A 49 -6.93 2.06 -7.76
C VAL A 49 -7.79 2.17 -6.50
N GLY A 50 -7.43 3.06 -5.57
CA GLY A 50 -8.22 3.31 -4.36
C GLY A 50 -9.63 3.82 -4.68
N PHE A 51 -9.73 4.76 -5.61
CA PHE A 51 -11.01 5.32 -6.07
C PHE A 51 -11.88 4.26 -6.75
N LEU A 52 -11.32 3.46 -7.67
CA LEU A 52 -12.06 2.42 -8.39
C LEU A 52 -12.59 1.34 -7.45
N LEU A 53 -11.79 0.89 -6.47
CA LEU A 53 -12.21 -0.15 -5.53
C LEU A 53 -13.26 0.34 -4.52
N LEU A 54 -13.26 1.64 -4.21
CA LEU A 54 -14.26 2.24 -3.32
C LEU A 54 -15.43 2.89 -4.08
N LEU A 55 -15.45 2.84 -5.41
CA LEU A 55 -16.52 3.39 -6.24
C LEU A 55 -17.92 2.85 -5.88
N PRO A 56 -18.11 1.56 -5.55
CA PRO A 56 -19.41 1.06 -5.09
C PRO A 56 -19.88 1.67 -3.75
N TYR A 57 -18.96 2.25 -2.99
CA TYR A 57 -19.19 2.90 -1.68
C TYR A 57 -19.06 4.43 -1.79
N TRP A 58 -19.30 4.98 -2.97
CA TRP A 58 -19.06 6.39 -3.25
C TRP A 58 -19.86 7.33 -2.34
N ASN A 59 -19.14 8.23 -1.67
CA ASN A 59 -19.68 9.46 -1.11
C ASN A 59 -18.57 10.53 -1.04
N GLY A 60 -18.91 11.76 -0.64
CA GLY A 60 -17.92 12.85 -0.52
C GLY A 60 -16.77 12.56 0.45
N LYS A 61 -17.00 11.75 1.50
CA LYS A 61 -15.96 11.32 2.45
C LYS A 61 -15.03 10.29 1.82
N THR A 62 -15.53 9.41 0.94
CA THR A 62 -14.74 8.42 0.21
C THR A 62 -13.68 9.09 -0.66
N LEU A 63 -14.07 10.10 -1.46
CA LEU A 63 -13.12 10.86 -2.28
C LEU A 63 -12.04 11.53 -1.44
N LEU A 64 -12.45 12.18 -0.34
CA LEU A 64 -11.55 12.86 0.57
C LEU A 64 -10.57 11.87 1.21
N ALA A 65 -11.05 10.72 1.68
CA ALA A 65 -10.24 9.68 2.29
C ALA A 65 -9.22 9.11 1.30
N VAL A 66 -9.62 8.77 0.07
CA VAL A 66 -8.71 8.27 -0.97
C VAL A 66 -7.65 9.34 -1.30
N SER A 67 -8.05 10.60 -1.41
CA SER A 67 -7.13 11.70 -1.72
C SER A 67 -6.10 11.92 -0.60
N ILE A 68 -6.54 11.92 0.66
CA ILE A 68 -5.64 12.01 1.83
C ILE A 68 -4.69 10.81 1.85
N LEU A 69 -5.19 9.60 1.61
CA LEU A 69 -4.38 8.39 1.61
C LEU A 69 -3.30 8.43 0.52
N SER A 70 -3.63 8.89 -0.69
CA SER A 70 -2.66 9.07 -1.78
C SER A 70 -1.60 10.12 -1.46
N ILE A 71 -1.98 11.22 -0.79
CA ILE A 71 -1.03 12.23 -0.33
C ILE A 71 -0.12 11.66 0.77
N SER A 72 -0.67 10.93 1.74
CA SER A 72 0.13 10.24 2.76
C SER A 72 1.11 9.26 2.14
N HIS A 73 0.67 8.48 1.15
CA HIS A 73 1.52 7.57 0.38
C HIS A 73 2.68 8.32 -0.28
N LEU A 74 2.38 9.41 -1.03
CA LEU A 74 3.41 10.28 -1.63
C LEU A 74 4.45 10.75 -0.60
N ILE A 75 4.00 11.21 0.57
CA ILE A 75 4.87 11.72 1.63
C ILE A 75 5.79 10.61 2.15
N ILE A 76 5.26 9.42 2.42
CA ILE A 76 6.04 8.28 2.93
C ILE A 76 7.10 7.86 1.90
N ASP A 77 6.67 7.62 0.66
CA ASP A 77 7.56 7.25 -0.45
C ASP A 77 8.66 8.29 -0.68
N TRP A 78 8.30 9.57 -0.66
CA TRP A 78 9.24 10.66 -0.84
C TRP A 78 10.31 10.68 0.25
N ASN A 79 9.89 10.57 1.52
CA ASN A 79 10.79 10.53 2.66
C ASN A 79 11.72 9.32 2.61
N LYS A 80 11.22 8.14 2.23
CA LYS A 80 12.04 6.95 2.01
C LYS A 80 13.11 7.19 0.93
N ILE A 81 12.71 7.74 -0.22
CA ILE A 81 13.64 8.02 -1.32
C ILE A 81 14.71 9.03 -0.88
N MET A 82 14.34 10.07 -0.12
CA MET A 82 15.29 11.03 0.42
C MET A 82 16.26 10.39 1.41
N LEU A 83 15.76 9.55 2.31
CA LEU A 83 16.57 8.83 3.30
C LEU A 83 17.58 7.91 2.59
N GLU A 84 17.11 7.08 1.65
CA GLU A 84 17.98 6.21 0.87
C GLU A 84 19.03 7.04 0.11
N ARG A 85 18.67 8.13 -0.56
CA ARG A 85 19.66 8.96 -1.28
C ARG A 85 20.77 9.49 -0.38
N LYS A 86 20.48 9.82 0.88
CA LYS A 86 21.47 10.35 1.83
C LYS A 86 22.35 9.28 2.45
N ILE A 87 21.78 8.13 2.83
CA ILE A 87 22.47 7.16 3.69
C ILE A 87 22.45 5.71 3.16
N LYS A 88 22.13 5.48 1.87
CA LYS A 88 22.06 4.12 1.29
C LYS A 88 23.30 3.27 1.57
N ARG A 89 24.50 3.86 1.46
CA ARG A 89 25.76 3.15 1.70
C ARG A 89 25.84 2.63 3.14
N ILE A 90 25.57 3.49 4.11
CA ILE A 90 25.55 3.14 5.54
C ILE A 90 24.47 2.08 5.83
N LEU A 91 23.28 2.23 5.22
CA LEU A 91 22.20 1.24 5.36
C LEU A 91 22.58 -0.13 4.77
N LYS A 92 23.33 -0.15 3.66
CA LYS A 92 23.84 -1.39 3.04
C LYS A 92 24.89 -2.05 3.92
N GLU A 93 25.88 -1.29 4.38
CA GLU A 93 26.96 -1.77 5.26
C GLU A 93 26.42 -2.35 6.58
N LYS A 94 25.36 -1.75 7.14
CA LYS A 94 24.70 -2.23 8.37
C LYS A 94 23.61 -3.30 8.15
N GLY A 95 23.34 -3.71 6.90
CA GLY A 95 22.27 -4.65 6.59
C GLY A 95 20.84 -4.14 6.86
N LEU A 96 20.65 -2.83 7.03
CA LEU A 96 19.38 -2.21 7.44
C LEU A 96 18.43 -1.87 6.26
N LEU A 97 18.84 -2.13 5.01
CA LEU A 97 18.01 -1.88 3.83
C LEU A 97 16.66 -2.61 3.89
N LYS A 98 16.65 -3.85 4.38
CA LYS A 98 15.40 -4.63 4.55
C LYS A 98 14.50 -4.00 5.60
N THR A 99 15.06 -3.57 6.73
CA THR A 99 14.33 -2.89 7.81
C THR A 99 13.66 -1.61 7.32
N VAL A 100 14.34 -0.80 6.50
CA VAL A 100 13.74 0.42 5.93
C VAL A 100 12.52 0.09 5.06
N ASN A 101 12.55 -1.00 4.29
CA ASN A 101 11.40 -1.45 3.51
C ASN A 101 10.24 -1.93 4.38
N VAL A 102 10.52 -2.61 5.51
CA VAL A 102 9.49 -3.05 6.46
C VAL A 102 8.85 -1.85 7.16
N VAL A 103 9.65 -0.89 7.60
CA VAL A 103 9.15 0.35 8.23
C VAL A 103 8.29 1.15 7.26
N ASP A 104 8.73 1.26 6.00
CA ASP A 104 7.96 1.90 4.93
C ASP A 104 6.57 1.27 4.74
N GLN A 105 6.47 -0.07 4.65
CA GLN A 105 5.18 -0.76 4.58
C GLN A 105 4.33 -0.55 5.84
N GLY A 106 4.96 -0.58 7.02
CA GLY A 106 4.29 -0.30 8.28
C GLY A 106 3.68 1.10 8.34
N LEU A 107 4.38 2.12 7.83
CA LEU A 107 3.87 3.50 7.76
C LEU A 107 2.68 3.62 6.80
N HIS A 108 2.70 2.95 5.66
CA HIS A 108 1.56 2.94 4.73
C HIS A 108 0.34 2.27 5.36
N PHE A 109 0.53 1.13 6.03
CA PHE A 109 -0.56 0.42 6.71
C PHE A 109 -1.13 1.27 7.86
N LEU A 110 -0.26 1.94 8.62
CA LEU A 110 -0.68 2.87 9.67
C LEU A 110 -1.52 4.02 9.08
N ALA A 111 -1.08 4.61 7.97
CA ALA A 111 -1.84 5.66 7.29
C ALA A 111 -3.23 5.18 6.84
N ILE A 112 -3.34 3.96 6.28
CA ILE A 112 -4.62 3.33 5.92
C ILE A 112 -5.54 3.24 7.14
N VAL A 113 -5.04 2.71 8.26
CA VAL A 113 -5.81 2.55 9.49
C VAL A 113 -6.26 3.91 10.05
N CYS A 114 -5.37 4.90 10.08
CA CYS A 114 -5.67 6.25 10.56
C CYS A 114 -6.75 6.94 9.68
N VAL A 115 -6.58 6.93 8.36
CA VAL A 115 -7.54 7.54 7.43
C VAL A 115 -8.89 6.85 7.53
N TRP A 116 -8.90 5.51 7.54
CA TRP A 116 -10.13 4.76 7.72
C TRP A 116 -10.83 5.15 9.03
N ARG A 117 -10.09 5.19 10.14
CA ARG A 117 -10.65 5.56 11.45
C ARG A 117 -11.25 6.96 11.47
N VAL A 118 -10.54 7.96 10.97
CA VAL A 118 -10.97 9.35 11.06
C VAL A 118 -12.11 9.68 10.10
N PHE A 119 -12.04 9.18 8.87
CA PHE A 119 -12.94 9.64 7.79
C PHE A 119 -14.07 8.65 7.47
N LEU A 120 -13.87 7.37 7.75
CA LEU A 120 -14.70 6.29 7.21
C LEU A 120 -15.32 5.38 8.29
N THR A 121 -15.31 5.76 9.58
CA THR A 121 -15.85 4.88 10.65
C THR A 121 -17.00 5.44 11.51
N GLY A 122 -17.83 4.50 11.98
CA GLY A 122 -18.87 4.62 13.01
C GLY A 122 -18.94 3.47 14.05
N PHE A 123 -17.88 2.64 14.19
CA PHE A 123 -17.57 1.53 15.16
C PHE A 123 -18.66 0.43 15.42
N PRO A 124 -18.33 -0.90 15.49
CA PRO A 124 -17.25 -1.45 16.32
C PRO A 124 -15.99 -2.02 15.64
N TRP A 125 -14.93 -2.24 16.42
CA TRP A 125 -13.74 -3.08 16.14
C TRP A 125 -14.16 -4.53 15.75
N PRO A 126 -13.29 -5.37 15.17
CA PRO A 126 -13.70 -6.50 14.34
C PRO A 126 -14.20 -7.67 15.21
N PHE A 127 -15.49 -7.65 15.51
CA PHE A 127 -16.29 -8.85 15.77
C PHE A 127 -17.67 -8.78 15.07
N GLY A 128 -18.02 -7.65 14.44
CA GLY A 128 -19.37 -7.41 13.91
C GLY A 128 -19.58 -7.63 12.41
N PHE A 129 -18.54 -7.99 11.67
CA PHE A 129 -18.68 -8.41 10.27
C PHE A 129 -17.85 -9.67 10.13
N LEU A 130 -18.49 -10.83 9.98
CA LEU A 130 -17.86 -11.99 9.38
C LEU A 130 -18.03 -11.79 7.87
N PRO A 131 -17.03 -11.30 7.11
CA PRO A 131 -16.99 -11.65 5.71
C PRO A 131 -17.09 -13.17 5.65
N SER A 132 -17.79 -13.72 4.66
CA SER A 132 -17.85 -15.17 4.53
C SER A 132 -16.42 -15.73 4.63
N PRO A 133 -16.18 -16.83 5.37
CA PRO A 133 -14.84 -17.39 5.52
C PRO A 133 -14.13 -17.53 4.16
N VAL A 134 -14.91 -17.77 3.10
CA VAL A 134 -14.49 -17.77 1.70
C VAL A 134 -13.82 -16.45 1.27
N PHE A 135 -14.43 -15.29 1.49
CA PHE A 135 -13.87 -14.00 1.07
C PHE A 135 -12.57 -13.65 1.83
N LEU A 136 -12.52 -13.94 3.14
CA LEU A 136 -11.30 -13.77 3.93
C LEU A 136 -10.19 -14.71 3.46
N ASN A 137 -10.53 -15.97 3.19
CA ASN A 137 -9.57 -16.96 2.71
C ASN A 137 -9.07 -16.58 1.31
N LEU A 138 -9.92 -16.13 0.40
CA LEU A 138 -9.52 -15.70 -0.94
C LEU A 138 -8.61 -14.46 -0.91
N SER A 139 -8.92 -13.48 -0.06
CA SER A 139 -8.07 -12.30 0.09
C SER A 139 -6.73 -12.65 0.76
N ALA A 140 -6.72 -13.50 1.78
CA ALA A 140 -5.49 -14.01 2.40
C ALA A 140 -4.65 -14.83 1.40
N ILE A 141 -5.26 -15.72 0.61
CA ILE A 141 -4.58 -16.49 -0.43
C ILE A 141 -3.98 -15.55 -1.48
N LEU A 142 -4.72 -14.54 -1.93
CA LEU A 142 -4.21 -13.55 -2.87
C LEU A 142 -2.99 -12.80 -2.30
N VAL A 143 -3.06 -12.36 -1.05
CA VAL A 143 -1.94 -11.70 -0.37
C VAL A 143 -0.73 -12.63 -0.26
N ILE A 144 -0.94 -13.89 0.13
CA ILE A 144 0.13 -14.90 0.20
C ILE A 144 0.73 -15.13 -1.19
N ILE A 145 -0.08 -15.30 -2.24
CA ILE A 145 0.41 -15.47 -3.62
C ILE A 145 1.25 -14.25 -4.04
N LEU A 146 0.81 -13.03 -3.77
CA LEU A 146 1.53 -11.81 -4.15
C LEU A 146 2.86 -11.66 -3.39
N ILE A 147 2.88 -12.01 -2.09
CA ILE A 147 4.11 -12.03 -1.28
C ILE A 147 5.06 -13.12 -1.78
N THR A 148 4.55 -14.32 -2.02
CA THR A 148 5.36 -15.50 -2.39
C THR A 148 5.88 -15.38 -3.82
N ALA A 149 5.10 -14.85 -4.76
CA ALA A 149 5.56 -14.56 -6.12
C ALA A 149 6.72 -13.55 -6.11
N ARG A 150 6.62 -12.50 -5.29
CA ARG A 150 7.69 -11.50 -5.16
C ARG A 150 8.93 -12.05 -4.44
N GLY A 151 8.74 -12.91 -3.43
CA GLY A 151 9.82 -13.62 -2.74
C GLY A 151 10.52 -14.66 -3.63
N GLY A 152 9.75 -15.44 -4.39
CA GLY A 152 10.24 -16.47 -5.32
C GLY A 152 10.97 -15.90 -6.53
N ILE A 153 10.47 -14.80 -7.11
CA ILE A 153 11.19 -14.06 -8.17
C ILE A 153 12.52 -13.47 -7.65
N GLY A 154 12.65 -13.24 -6.33
CA GLY A 154 13.91 -12.86 -5.70
C GLY A 154 14.92 -14.01 -5.57
N LEU A 155 14.44 -15.26 -5.46
CA LEU A 155 15.29 -16.45 -5.33
C LEU A 155 15.74 -17.02 -6.68
N LEU A 156 14.99 -16.78 -7.75
CA LEU A 156 15.30 -17.29 -9.10
C LEU A 156 16.30 -16.41 -9.87
N ASN A 157 16.51 -15.14 -9.47
CA ASN A 157 17.51 -14.25 -10.05
C ASN A 157 18.48 -13.73 -8.96
N PRO A 158 19.39 -14.58 -8.44
CA PRO A 158 20.39 -14.16 -7.47
C PRO A 158 21.46 -13.21 -8.05
N GLU A 159 21.56 -13.07 -9.38
CA GLU A 159 22.63 -12.30 -10.05
C GLU A 159 22.33 -10.81 -10.27
N GLU A 160 21.14 -10.30 -9.89
CA GLU A 160 20.78 -8.87 -10.10
C GLU A 160 20.93 -7.99 -8.85
N GLU A 161 21.58 -8.47 -7.77
CA GLU A 161 21.75 -7.71 -6.51
C GLU A 161 23.00 -6.81 -6.42
N ASP A 162 23.72 -6.59 -7.52
CA ASP A 162 24.87 -5.66 -7.58
C ASP A 162 24.48 -4.20 -7.86
#